data_AF-A0AAU5BDI8-F1
#
_entry.id   AF-A0AAU5BDI8-F1
#
_cell.length_a   1.000
_cell.length_b   1.000
_cell.length_c   1.000
_cell.angle_alpha   90.00
_cell.angle_beta   90.00
_cell.angle_gamma   90.00
#
_symmetry.space_group_name_H-M   'P 1'
#
loop_
_entity.id
_entity.type
_entity.pdbx_description
1 polymer ?
#
loop_
_entity_poly.entity_id
_entity_poly.type
_entity_poly.pdbx_seq_one_letter_code
_entity_poly.pdbx_strand_id
1 'polypeptide(L)'
;MAVTDLIDLAGPWGRVLGGTPLNHEKHTRAPQSMAVDPVTHDLFVVQIRDALEYGNLCVYRMDRATGRAIDHMHLNGFGHGYQIGAQHIGGTTYLWTETGPLHEQFGTRIARFPYLPGQTVDLNSSVLSEPFSPVPDARFVAPNVDPVFQRLTVRYLTGQGYLFTQYPIHPVTGQVTWTALRTIAHPPAALVPRLADTFQGFASLGDHLYLYTGNPDVDDTFLTALSWTDGSVLAGPRHITAVPGLERREPEGLSIEPMGTEARLLFGFSGSDTTPREVTICFLSTDAPVRGLKVLADWSALTPAAGITAQSGLRSPRGRLVDIAGTTYLQLRGGFEGTLAKDTRIAQLPPTLTPSRTVRAEVPRDNRAGRCVCRAEVTSDGGLTVFGATSDNPVTWVDLDAFSAAWR
;
A
#
# COMPACT_ATOMS: atom_id res chain seq x y z
N MET A 1 18.73 -18.24 10.17
CA MET A 1 17.68 -17.92 11.15
C MET A 1 16.36 -17.98 10.40
N ALA A 2 15.43 -18.82 10.83
CA ALA A 2 14.10 -18.87 10.22
C ALA A 2 13.39 -17.55 10.55
N VAL A 3 13.19 -16.71 9.55
CA VAL A 3 12.26 -15.60 9.63
C VAL A 3 10.90 -16.23 9.96
N THR A 4 10.19 -15.75 10.98
CA THR A 4 8.80 -16.15 11.15
C THR A 4 8.02 -15.50 10.02
N ASP A 5 7.76 -16.24 8.94
CA ASP A 5 7.14 -15.72 7.71
C ASP A 5 5.64 -15.41 7.87
N LEU A 6 5.07 -15.62 9.06
CA LEU A 6 3.69 -15.28 9.36
C LEU A 6 3.60 -13.83 9.85
N ILE A 7 2.86 -13.01 9.12
CA ILE A 7 2.61 -11.62 9.46
C ILE A 7 1.57 -11.55 10.57
N ASP A 8 1.86 -10.76 11.60
CA ASP A 8 0.92 -10.49 12.69
C ASP A 8 -0.25 -9.63 12.20
N LEU A 9 -1.38 -10.27 11.90
CA LEU A 9 -2.60 -9.62 11.42
C LEU A 9 -3.29 -8.75 12.48
N ALA A 10 -2.93 -8.88 13.76
CA ALA A 10 -3.41 -8.02 14.85
C ALA A 10 -2.41 -6.90 15.21
N GLY A 11 -1.25 -6.88 14.55
CA GLY A 11 -0.17 -5.97 14.84
C GLY A 11 -0.48 -4.52 14.43
N PRO A 12 0.39 -3.58 14.83
CA PRO A 12 0.29 -2.20 14.37
C PRO A 12 0.54 -2.13 12.86
N TRP A 13 -0.23 -1.28 12.18
CA TRP A 13 -0.10 -1.02 10.75
C TRP A 13 0.55 0.35 10.52
N GLY A 14 1.33 0.45 9.44
CA GLY A 14 1.87 1.70 8.94
C GLY A 14 1.27 2.09 7.59
N ARG A 15 1.61 3.27 7.10
CA ARG A 15 1.12 3.80 5.82
C ARG A 15 2.28 3.89 4.80
N VAL A 16 2.00 3.52 3.56
CA VAL A 16 2.89 3.77 2.40
C VAL A 16 2.42 5.00 1.64
N LEU A 17 1.13 5.05 1.29
CA LEU A 17 0.47 6.16 0.59
C LEU A 17 -0.81 6.55 1.34
N GLY A 18 -1.22 7.80 1.28
CA GLY A 18 -2.48 8.28 1.88
C GLY A 18 -3.18 9.27 0.98
N GLY A 19 -4.49 9.07 0.74
CA GLY A 19 -5.34 9.98 -0.04
C GLY A 19 -4.74 10.36 -1.39
N THR A 20 -4.06 9.42 -2.06
CA THR A 20 -3.28 9.71 -3.26
C THR A 20 -4.18 9.69 -4.50
N PRO A 21 -4.38 10.82 -5.18
CA PRO A 21 -5.27 10.88 -6.33
C PRO A 21 -4.66 10.21 -7.58
N LEU A 22 -5.44 9.34 -8.21
CA LEU A 22 -5.14 8.72 -9.51
C LEU A 22 -5.68 9.62 -10.63
N ASN A 23 -4.87 10.59 -11.05
CA ASN A 23 -5.28 11.73 -11.87
C ASN A 23 -5.12 11.56 -13.39
N HIS A 24 -4.57 10.44 -13.85
CA HIS A 24 -4.37 10.25 -15.29
C HIS A 24 -5.69 9.92 -15.97
N GLU A 25 -6.43 8.98 -15.40
CA GLU A 25 -7.75 8.64 -15.89
C GLU A 25 -8.82 9.60 -15.38
N LYS A 26 -9.81 9.88 -16.23
CA LYS A 26 -10.87 10.85 -15.96
C LYS A 26 -12.16 10.23 -15.43
N HIS A 27 -12.14 8.96 -15.06
CA HIS A 27 -13.31 8.22 -14.60
C HIS A 27 -13.25 7.92 -13.09
N THR A 28 -14.40 7.57 -12.54
CA THR A 28 -14.64 7.26 -11.12
C THR A 28 -14.38 5.80 -10.75
N ARG A 29 -13.51 5.05 -11.44
CA ARG A 29 -13.25 3.64 -11.12
C ARG A 29 -12.22 3.49 -9.99
N ALA A 30 -12.50 2.67 -8.99
CA ALA A 30 -11.56 2.43 -7.91
C ALA A 30 -10.25 1.78 -8.43
N PRO A 31 -9.10 1.99 -7.79
CA PRO A 31 -7.94 1.11 -7.96
C PRO A 31 -8.35 -0.34 -7.67
N GLN A 32 -7.71 -1.31 -8.30
CA GLN A 32 -8.10 -2.73 -8.21
C GLN A 32 -7.07 -3.57 -7.47
N SER A 33 -5.80 -3.30 -7.73
CA SER A 33 -4.71 -4.04 -7.12
C SER A 33 -3.41 -3.25 -7.13
N MET A 34 -2.40 -3.79 -6.43
CA MET A 34 -1.08 -3.21 -6.36
C MET A 34 0.00 -4.30 -6.41
N ALA A 35 1.21 -3.90 -6.79
CA ALA A 35 2.41 -4.71 -6.63
C ALA A 35 3.62 -3.83 -6.33
N VAL A 36 4.66 -4.41 -5.72
CA VAL A 36 5.91 -3.72 -5.44
C VAL A 36 7.05 -4.47 -6.11
N ASP A 37 7.87 -3.76 -6.90
CA ASP A 37 9.13 -4.31 -7.38
C ASP A 37 10.05 -4.60 -6.18
N PRO A 38 10.51 -5.85 -5.98
CA PRO A 38 11.22 -6.24 -4.77
C PRO A 38 12.65 -5.70 -4.66
N VAL A 39 13.16 -5.05 -5.71
CA VAL A 39 14.52 -4.50 -5.77
C VAL A 39 14.48 -2.97 -5.78
N THR A 40 13.69 -2.37 -6.68
CA THR A 40 13.59 -0.90 -6.76
C THR A 40 12.63 -0.31 -5.73
N HIS A 41 11.74 -1.13 -5.16
CA HIS A 41 10.62 -0.71 -4.32
C HIS A 41 9.65 0.25 -5.02
N ASP A 42 9.67 0.26 -6.35
CA ASP A 42 8.66 0.95 -7.15
C ASP A 42 7.29 0.31 -6.87
N LEU A 43 6.32 1.16 -6.55
CA LEU A 43 4.97 0.76 -6.22
C LEU A 43 4.07 0.97 -7.44
N PHE A 44 3.41 -0.10 -7.88
CA PHE A 44 2.49 -0.09 -9.00
C PHE A 44 1.06 -0.23 -8.50
N VAL A 45 0.14 0.57 -9.04
CA VAL A 45 -1.29 0.51 -8.75
C VAL A 45 -2.04 0.39 -10.07
N VAL A 46 -3.02 -0.51 -10.13
CA VAL A 46 -3.84 -0.72 -11.33
C VAL A 46 -5.22 -0.14 -11.13
N GLN A 47 -5.75 0.48 -12.18
CA GLN A 47 -7.11 0.97 -12.27
C GLN A 47 -7.70 0.52 -13.60
N ILE A 48 -8.97 0.13 -13.59
CA ILE A 48 -9.70 -0.13 -14.85
C ILE A 48 -9.78 1.17 -15.62
N ARG A 49 -9.47 1.09 -16.91
CA ARG A 49 -9.64 2.16 -17.88
C ARG A 49 -10.94 1.92 -18.63
N ASP A 50 -11.70 2.98 -18.88
CA ASP A 50 -12.90 2.97 -19.72
C ASP A 50 -13.98 1.92 -19.34
N ALA A 51 -14.48 1.12 -20.29
CA ALA A 51 -15.61 0.22 -20.07
C ALA A 51 -15.11 -1.17 -19.64
N LEU A 52 -15.78 -1.77 -18.66
CA LEU A 52 -15.37 -3.04 -18.05
C LEU A 52 -15.27 -4.17 -19.08
N GLU A 53 -16.13 -4.18 -20.10
CA GLU A 53 -16.10 -5.20 -21.15
C GLU A 53 -14.84 -5.16 -22.02
N TYR A 54 -14.12 -4.03 -22.08
CA TYR A 54 -12.89 -3.92 -22.86
C TYR A 54 -11.68 -4.47 -22.13
N GLY A 55 -11.75 -4.58 -20.80
CA GLY A 55 -10.64 -5.05 -19.97
C GLY A 55 -9.38 -4.20 -20.12
N ASN A 56 -9.54 -2.90 -20.36
CA ASN A 56 -8.43 -1.97 -20.46
C ASN A 56 -8.02 -1.52 -19.06
N LEU A 57 -6.72 -1.37 -18.83
CA LEU A 57 -6.15 -1.01 -17.53
C LEU A 57 -5.17 0.15 -17.68
N CYS A 58 -5.10 0.96 -16.64
CA CYS A 58 -4.04 1.92 -16.40
C CYS A 58 -3.20 1.45 -15.20
N VAL A 59 -1.90 1.30 -15.42
CA VAL A 59 -0.92 0.95 -14.40
C VAL A 59 -0.12 2.20 -14.04
N TYR A 60 -0.31 2.70 -12.83
CA TYR A 60 0.44 3.84 -12.29
C TYR A 60 1.69 3.36 -11.59
N ARG A 61 2.81 4.05 -11.79
CA ARG A 61 3.98 3.94 -10.90
C ARG A 61 3.94 5.10 -9.90
N MET A 62 4.00 4.80 -8.62
CA MET A 62 3.74 5.76 -7.54
C MET A 62 5.03 6.24 -6.88
N ASP A 63 5.13 7.55 -6.67
CA ASP A 63 6.13 8.17 -5.81
C ASP A 63 5.66 8.07 -4.35
N ARG A 64 6.39 7.29 -3.56
CA ARG A 64 6.10 7.06 -2.14
C ARG A 64 6.44 8.27 -1.26
N ALA A 65 7.34 9.15 -1.71
CA ALA A 65 7.74 10.34 -0.97
C ALA A 65 6.73 11.49 -1.13
N THR A 66 6.17 11.65 -2.33
CA THR A 66 5.20 12.72 -2.60
C THR A 66 3.74 12.26 -2.60
N GLY A 67 3.50 10.96 -2.73
CA GLY A 67 2.14 10.42 -2.85
C GLY A 67 1.50 10.80 -4.19
N ARG A 68 2.26 10.78 -5.28
CA ARG A 68 1.78 11.12 -6.63
C ARG A 68 2.18 10.03 -7.62
N ALA A 69 1.43 9.88 -8.71
CA ALA A 69 1.89 9.07 -9.83
C ALA A 69 3.12 9.74 -10.49
N ILE A 70 4.17 8.96 -10.75
CA ILE A 70 5.38 9.35 -11.48
C ILE A 70 5.07 9.31 -12.99
N ASP A 71 4.58 8.16 -13.43
CA ASP A 71 4.18 7.86 -14.80
C ASP A 71 3.12 6.75 -14.82
N HIS A 72 2.67 6.38 -16.01
CA HIS A 72 1.66 5.35 -16.23
C HIS A 72 2.00 4.48 -17.44
N MET A 73 1.40 3.31 -17.52
CA MET A 73 1.41 2.41 -18.67
C MET A 73 -0.01 1.92 -18.92
N HIS A 74 -0.41 1.76 -20.18
CA HIS A 74 -1.72 1.23 -20.53
C HIS A 74 -1.65 -0.23 -20.96
N LEU A 75 -2.67 -0.99 -20.59
CA LEU A 75 -2.88 -2.37 -21.02
C LEU A 75 -4.24 -2.48 -21.70
N ASN A 76 -4.31 -3.06 -22.90
CA ASN A 76 -5.57 -3.21 -23.63
C ASN A 76 -5.99 -4.69 -23.72
N GLY A 77 -7.22 -4.98 -23.30
CA GLY A 77 -7.78 -6.34 -23.36
C GLY A 77 -7.26 -7.32 -22.31
N PHE A 78 -6.67 -6.82 -21.21
CA PHE A 78 -6.07 -7.66 -20.18
C PHE A 78 -7.11 -8.23 -19.21
N GLY A 79 -8.09 -7.42 -18.77
CA GLY A 79 -9.16 -7.86 -17.87
C GLY A 79 -9.55 -6.80 -16.84
N HIS A 80 -9.84 -7.22 -15.61
CA HIS A 80 -10.26 -6.34 -14.52
C HIS A 80 -9.07 -5.69 -13.81
N GLY A 81 -7.87 -6.27 -13.93
CA GLY A 81 -6.72 -5.87 -13.12
C GLY A 81 -6.89 -6.31 -11.68
N TYR A 82 -7.65 -7.38 -11.46
CA TYR A 82 -8.07 -7.87 -10.14
C TYR A 82 -6.89 -8.17 -9.22
N GLN A 83 -5.78 -8.63 -9.79
CA GLN A 83 -4.53 -8.81 -9.09
C GLN A 83 -3.38 -8.56 -10.08
N ILE A 84 -2.33 -7.91 -9.59
CA ILE A 84 -1.03 -7.88 -10.26
C ILE A 84 0.06 -8.44 -9.35
N GLY A 85 1.17 -8.82 -9.99
CA GLY A 85 2.43 -9.14 -9.32
C GLY A 85 3.59 -8.44 -10.02
N ALA A 86 4.64 -8.13 -9.29
CA ALA A 86 5.85 -7.51 -9.82
C ALA A 86 7.05 -8.43 -9.59
N GLN A 87 7.97 -8.41 -10.56
CA GLN A 87 9.18 -9.20 -10.55
C GLN A 87 10.33 -8.37 -11.10
N HIS A 88 11.49 -8.41 -10.45
CA HIS A 88 12.68 -7.74 -10.94
C HIS A 88 13.60 -8.74 -11.65
N ILE A 89 13.96 -8.47 -12.91
CA ILE A 89 14.86 -9.33 -13.69
C ILE A 89 15.83 -8.45 -14.47
N GLY A 90 17.13 -8.63 -14.23
CA GLY A 90 18.18 -7.99 -15.04
C GLY A 90 18.06 -6.46 -15.12
N GLY A 91 17.64 -5.79 -14.04
CA GLY A 91 17.45 -4.33 -14.01
C GLY A 91 16.09 -3.85 -14.53
N THR A 92 15.20 -4.75 -14.95
CA THR A 92 13.88 -4.42 -15.49
C THR A 92 12.79 -4.95 -14.57
N THR A 93 11.81 -4.10 -14.28
CA THR A 93 10.56 -4.52 -13.64
C THR A 93 9.65 -5.17 -14.66
N TYR A 94 9.26 -6.41 -14.38
CA TYR A 94 8.22 -7.13 -15.10
C TYR A 94 6.97 -7.21 -14.25
N LEU A 95 5.82 -7.03 -14.88
CA LEU A 95 4.52 -7.17 -14.26
C LEU A 95 3.83 -8.44 -14.76
N TRP A 96 3.05 -9.04 -13.87
CA TRP A 96 2.15 -10.13 -14.15
C TRP A 96 0.72 -9.64 -13.96
N THR A 97 -0.15 -9.96 -14.90
CA THR A 97 -1.59 -9.81 -14.73
C THR A 97 -2.33 -10.80 -15.61
N GLU A 98 -3.64 -10.80 -15.49
CA GLU A 98 -4.54 -11.58 -16.34
C GLU A 98 -4.49 -11.10 -17.81
N THR A 99 -4.79 -12.01 -18.74
CA THR A 99 -4.78 -11.74 -20.19
C THR A 99 -5.86 -12.54 -20.93
N GLY A 100 -6.29 -12.03 -22.09
CA GLY A 100 -7.03 -12.80 -23.10
C GLY A 100 -8.54 -12.85 -22.83
N PRO A 101 -9.37 -12.88 -23.88
CA PRO A 101 -10.67 -12.19 -23.84
C PRO A 101 -11.82 -12.96 -23.17
N LEU A 102 -12.64 -12.17 -22.46
CA LEU A 102 -14.10 -12.12 -22.23
C LEU A 102 -14.92 -13.37 -21.84
N HIS A 103 -15.43 -13.34 -20.61
CA HIS A 103 -16.81 -12.93 -20.27
C HIS A 103 -16.78 -12.41 -18.83
N GLU A 104 -17.64 -11.45 -18.47
CA GLU A 104 -17.80 -10.98 -17.07
C GLU A 104 -16.61 -10.22 -16.46
N GLN A 105 -15.83 -9.49 -17.25
CA GLN A 105 -14.84 -8.48 -16.79
C GLN A 105 -13.45 -9.03 -16.39
N PHE A 106 -13.22 -10.35 -16.34
CA PHE A 106 -11.94 -10.98 -15.92
C PHE A 106 -11.27 -11.81 -17.02
N GLY A 107 -9.96 -12.05 -16.88
CA GLY A 107 -9.16 -12.87 -17.79
C GLY A 107 -9.20 -14.37 -17.46
N THR A 108 -8.81 -15.18 -18.45
CA THR A 108 -8.77 -16.66 -18.36
C THR A 108 -7.35 -17.22 -18.33
N ARG A 109 -6.34 -16.34 -18.47
CA ARG A 109 -4.93 -16.68 -18.51
C ARG A 109 -4.15 -15.58 -17.81
N ILE A 110 -2.87 -15.82 -17.57
CA ILE A 110 -1.94 -14.81 -17.08
C ILE A 110 -0.75 -14.69 -18.03
N ALA A 111 -0.18 -13.49 -18.12
CA ALA A 111 1.07 -13.27 -18.83
C ALA A 111 1.95 -12.27 -18.08
N ARG A 112 3.23 -12.29 -18.43
CA ARG A 112 4.26 -11.37 -17.96
C ARG A 112 4.67 -10.42 -19.08
N PHE A 113 4.92 -9.17 -18.74
CA PHE A 113 5.45 -8.15 -19.65
C PHE A 113 6.33 -7.15 -18.88
N PRO A 114 7.30 -6.47 -19.51
CA PRO A 114 8.05 -5.41 -18.86
C PRO A 114 7.15 -4.20 -18.59
N TYR A 115 7.39 -3.47 -17.50
CA TYR A 115 6.80 -2.16 -17.32
C TYR A 115 7.44 -1.17 -18.29
N LEU A 116 6.61 -0.50 -19.10
CA LEU A 116 7.03 0.42 -20.15
C LEU A 116 6.33 1.77 -19.95
N PRO A 117 6.97 2.75 -19.28
CA PRO A 117 6.33 4.02 -18.95
C PRO A 117 5.93 4.77 -20.22
N GLY A 118 4.71 5.29 -20.23
CA GLY A 118 4.08 6.02 -21.33
C GLY A 118 3.65 5.16 -22.53
N GLN A 119 3.85 3.85 -22.47
CA GLN A 119 3.50 2.94 -23.57
C GLN A 119 2.16 2.24 -23.34
N THR A 120 1.63 1.72 -24.44
CA THR A 120 0.48 0.82 -24.45
C THR A 120 0.94 -0.57 -24.84
N VAL A 121 0.46 -1.58 -24.11
CA VAL A 121 0.66 -2.98 -24.45
C VAL A 121 -0.70 -3.63 -24.70
N ASP A 122 -0.84 -4.22 -25.88
CA ASP A 122 -1.99 -5.02 -26.30
C ASP A 122 -1.69 -6.52 -26.18
N LEU A 123 -2.72 -7.36 -26.19
CA LEU A 123 -2.61 -8.83 -26.15
C LEU A 123 -1.72 -9.46 -27.25
N ASN A 124 -1.51 -8.77 -28.37
CA ASN A 124 -0.67 -9.23 -29.48
C ASN A 124 0.74 -8.63 -29.47
N SER A 125 1.10 -7.88 -28.43
CA SER A 125 2.43 -7.24 -28.37
C SER A 125 3.52 -8.28 -28.17
N SER A 126 4.63 -8.15 -28.89
CA SER A 126 5.77 -9.09 -28.81
C SER A 126 6.48 -9.09 -27.45
N VAL A 127 6.17 -8.14 -26.57
CA VAL A 127 6.72 -8.05 -25.21
C VAL A 127 6.01 -8.94 -24.19
N LEU A 128 4.83 -9.48 -24.53
CA LEU A 128 4.14 -10.44 -23.67
C LEU A 128 4.84 -11.80 -23.72
N SER A 129 4.95 -12.44 -22.55
CA SER A 129 5.20 -13.88 -22.51
C SER A 129 4.02 -14.66 -23.07
N GLU A 130 4.26 -15.92 -23.46
CA GLU A 130 3.19 -16.85 -23.79
C GLU A 130 2.15 -16.91 -22.65
N PRO A 131 0.86 -16.63 -22.91
CA PRO A 131 -0.18 -16.66 -21.88
C PRO A 131 -0.38 -18.07 -21.31
N PHE A 132 -0.36 -18.18 -19.98
CA PHE A 132 -0.52 -19.44 -19.27
C PHE A 132 -1.92 -19.58 -18.66
N SER A 133 -2.49 -20.79 -18.75
CA SER A 133 -3.68 -21.21 -18.00
C SER A 133 -3.34 -22.40 -17.11
N PRO A 134 -3.68 -22.38 -15.80
CA PRO A 134 -3.47 -23.52 -14.89
C PRO A 134 -4.14 -24.81 -15.37
N VAL A 135 -5.36 -24.69 -15.89
CA VAL A 135 -6.17 -25.78 -16.44
C VAL A 135 -6.99 -25.28 -17.64
N PRO A 136 -7.42 -26.15 -18.57
CA PRO A 136 -8.12 -25.71 -19.78
C PRO A 136 -9.44 -24.94 -19.55
N ASP A 137 -10.16 -25.22 -18.45
CA ASP A 137 -11.44 -24.60 -18.11
C ASP A 137 -11.35 -23.44 -17.09
N ALA A 138 -10.13 -23.00 -16.77
CA ALA A 138 -9.89 -21.95 -15.78
C ALA A 138 -10.57 -20.63 -16.16
N ARG A 139 -11.16 -19.97 -15.16
CA ARG A 139 -11.76 -18.62 -15.27
C ARG A 139 -11.28 -17.75 -14.12
N PHE A 140 -11.48 -16.43 -14.20
CA PHE A 140 -11.10 -15.48 -13.14
C PHE A 140 -9.65 -15.67 -12.69
N VAL A 141 -8.75 -15.79 -13.67
CA VAL A 141 -7.36 -16.21 -13.41
C VAL A 141 -6.55 -14.99 -13.01
N ALA A 142 -6.02 -14.98 -11.78
CA ALA A 142 -5.30 -13.85 -11.21
C ALA A 142 -3.94 -14.28 -10.65
N PRO A 143 -2.84 -13.55 -10.92
CA PRO A 143 -1.51 -13.87 -10.44
C PRO A 143 -1.09 -13.02 -9.23
N ASN A 144 -0.39 -13.59 -8.26
CA ASN A 144 0.37 -12.88 -7.24
C ASN A 144 1.81 -13.40 -7.21
N VAL A 145 2.78 -12.50 -7.06
CA VAL A 145 4.19 -12.88 -6.94
C VAL A 145 4.62 -12.79 -5.48
N ASP A 146 5.20 -13.87 -4.97
CA ASP A 146 5.99 -13.89 -3.74
C ASP A 146 7.47 -13.68 -4.11
N PRO A 147 8.01 -12.47 -3.90
CA PRO A 147 9.39 -12.17 -4.26
C PRO A 147 10.41 -12.72 -3.26
N VAL A 148 9.98 -13.09 -2.04
CA VAL A 148 10.88 -13.62 -0.99
C VAL A 148 11.23 -15.07 -1.31
N PHE A 149 10.22 -15.88 -1.64
CA PHE A 149 10.41 -17.31 -1.93
C PHE A 149 10.39 -17.64 -3.43
N GLN A 150 10.28 -16.63 -4.29
CA GLN A 150 10.31 -16.76 -5.75
C GLN A 150 9.21 -17.71 -6.23
N ARG A 151 7.96 -17.41 -5.85
CA ARG A 151 6.78 -18.22 -6.21
C ARG A 151 5.75 -17.36 -6.93
N LEU A 152 5.09 -17.93 -7.92
CA LEU A 152 3.92 -17.37 -8.58
C LEU A 152 2.69 -18.11 -8.05
N THR A 153 1.83 -17.41 -7.32
CA THR A 153 0.52 -17.92 -6.93
C THR A 153 -0.49 -17.54 -8.00
N VAL A 154 -1.27 -18.51 -8.48
CA VAL A 154 -2.37 -18.28 -9.41
C VAL A 154 -3.67 -18.68 -8.74
N ARG A 155 -4.60 -17.73 -8.62
CA ARG A 155 -5.99 -18.00 -8.25
C ARG A 155 -6.81 -18.20 -9.50
N TYR A 156 -7.72 -19.18 -9.51
CA TYR A 156 -8.60 -19.43 -10.64
C TYR A 156 -9.86 -20.19 -10.22
N LEU A 157 -10.94 -20.03 -10.97
CA LEU A 157 -12.21 -20.74 -10.83
C LEU A 157 -12.24 -21.94 -11.79
N THR A 158 -12.77 -23.07 -11.30
CA THR A 158 -13.10 -24.26 -12.08
C THR A 158 -14.53 -24.69 -11.78
N GLY A 159 -15.00 -25.77 -12.43
CA GLY A 159 -16.27 -26.41 -12.04
C GLY A 159 -16.32 -26.92 -10.59
N GLN A 160 -15.17 -27.03 -9.91
CA GLN A 160 -15.05 -27.46 -8.51
C GLN A 160 -15.01 -26.27 -7.52
N GLY A 161 -15.02 -25.04 -8.01
CA GLY A 161 -14.85 -23.83 -7.21
C GLY A 161 -13.49 -23.16 -7.40
N TYR A 162 -13.20 -22.18 -6.55
CA TYR A 162 -11.96 -21.42 -6.60
C TYR A 162 -10.79 -22.20 -5.99
N LEU A 163 -9.66 -22.20 -6.69
CA LEU A 163 -8.41 -22.81 -6.31
C LEU A 163 -7.29 -21.76 -6.29
N PHE A 164 -6.28 -22.02 -5.47
CA PHE A 164 -4.98 -21.35 -5.52
C PHE A 164 -3.89 -22.38 -5.80
N THR A 165 -2.99 -22.09 -6.74
CA THR A 165 -1.84 -22.94 -7.06
C THR A 165 -0.55 -22.14 -7.07
N GLN A 166 0.51 -22.67 -6.44
CA GLN A 166 1.85 -22.07 -6.49
C GLN A 166 2.74 -22.75 -7.53
N TYR A 167 3.50 -21.94 -8.26
CA TYR A 167 4.52 -22.37 -9.20
C TYR A 167 5.88 -21.76 -8.83
N PRO A 168 7.00 -22.49 -8.99
CA PRO A 168 8.34 -21.92 -8.78
C PRO A 168 8.68 -20.91 -9.88
N ILE A 169 9.33 -19.82 -9.48
CA ILE A 169 9.94 -18.84 -10.36
C ILE A 169 11.46 -18.99 -10.24
N HIS A 170 12.16 -19.08 -11.37
CA HIS A 170 13.62 -19.07 -11.37
C HIS A 170 14.11 -17.64 -11.03
N PRO A 171 14.94 -17.44 -9.98
CA PRO A 171 15.28 -16.10 -9.48
C PRO A 171 16.04 -15.23 -10.48
N VAL A 172 16.87 -15.82 -11.35
CA VAL A 172 17.69 -15.06 -12.30
C VAL A 172 16.98 -14.76 -13.63
N THR A 173 16.33 -15.76 -14.24
CA THR A 173 15.68 -15.63 -15.55
C THR A 173 14.22 -15.22 -15.44
N GLY A 174 13.65 -15.33 -14.25
CA GLY A 174 12.23 -15.23 -13.96
C GLY A 174 11.36 -16.29 -14.65
N GLN A 175 11.94 -17.31 -15.28
CA GLN A 175 11.14 -18.36 -15.92
C GLN A 175 10.34 -19.13 -14.88
N VAL A 176 9.05 -19.33 -15.15
CA VAL A 176 8.17 -20.11 -14.28
C VAL A 176 8.27 -21.59 -14.67
N THR A 177 8.41 -22.45 -13.67
CA THR A 177 8.23 -23.90 -13.87
C THR A 177 6.75 -24.22 -13.70
N TRP A 178 6.05 -24.56 -14.79
CA TRP A 178 4.61 -24.83 -14.76
C TRP A 178 4.21 -26.19 -14.16
N THR A 179 5.02 -26.69 -13.21
CA THR A 179 4.67 -27.81 -12.34
C THR A 179 4.27 -27.22 -10.99
N ALA A 180 3.03 -27.50 -10.58
CA ALA A 180 2.51 -27.00 -9.31
C ALA A 180 3.35 -27.50 -8.13
N LEU A 181 3.74 -26.59 -7.25
CA LEU A 181 4.30 -26.94 -5.93
C LEU A 181 3.20 -27.46 -5.02
N ARG A 182 2.08 -26.72 -4.97
CA ARG A 182 0.93 -26.97 -4.10
C ARG A 182 -0.32 -26.37 -4.73
N THR A 183 -1.45 -27.00 -4.47
CA THR A 183 -2.79 -26.48 -4.82
C THR A 183 -3.69 -26.65 -3.62
N ILE A 184 -4.40 -25.59 -3.25
CA ILE A 184 -5.42 -25.63 -2.19
C ILE A 184 -6.72 -25.01 -2.73
N ALA A 185 -7.86 -25.46 -2.20
CA ALA A 185 -9.14 -24.83 -2.47
C ALA A 185 -9.31 -23.56 -1.63
N HIS A 186 -10.21 -22.67 -2.05
CA HIS A 186 -10.76 -21.66 -1.14
C HIS A 186 -11.26 -22.32 0.16
N PRO A 187 -11.01 -21.71 1.34
CA PRO A 187 -11.55 -22.24 2.57
C PRO A 187 -13.09 -22.13 2.58
N PRO A 188 -13.79 -22.91 3.42
CA PRO A 188 -15.23 -22.75 3.60
C PRO A 188 -15.60 -21.30 3.93
N ALA A 189 -16.61 -20.74 3.26
CA ALA A 189 -17.03 -19.34 3.44
C ALA A 189 -17.44 -19.01 4.89
N ALA A 190 -17.86 -20.01 5.68
CA ALA A 190 -18.16 -19.84 7.10
C ALA A 190 -16.93 -19.46 7.96
N LEU A 191 -15.70 -19.74 7.47
CA LEU A 191 -14.46 -19.42 8.18
C LEU A 191 -13.86 -18.06 7.76
N VAL A 192 -14.27 -17.54 6.59
CA VAL A 192 -13.75 -16.30 6.03
C VAL A 192 -14.92 -15.41 5.61
N PRO A 193 -15.26 -14.40 6.42
CA PRO A 193 -16.32 -13.45 6.10
C PRO A 193 -16.14 -12.85 4.72
N ARG A 194 -17.25 -12.67 4.00
CA ARG A 194 -17.30 -12.05 2.66
C ARG A 194 -16.54 -12.78 1.56
N LEU A 195 -16.00 -13.98 1.80
CA LEU A 195 -15.26 -14.73 0.79
C LEU A 195 -16.08 -15.04 -0.47
N ALA A 196 -17.38 -15.32 -0.32
CA ALA A 196 -18.27 -15.65 -1.42
C ALA A 196 -18.79 -14.41 -2.17
N ASP A 197 -18.79 -13.23 -1.52
CA ASP A 197 -19.51 -12.05 -2.00
C ASP A 197 -18.53 -10.97 -2.50
N THR A 198 -17.54 -10.63 -1.67
CA THR A 198 -16.62 -9.50 -1.89
C THR A 198 -15.19 -9.88 -1.49
N PHE A 199 -14.58 -10.68 -2.37
CA PHE A 199 -13.16 -11.02 -2.34
C PHE A 199 -12.35 -9.90 -3.02
N GLN A 200 -11.33 -9.38 -2.35
CA GLN A 200 -10.66 -8.12 -2.72
C GLN A 200 -9.16 -8.24 -2.96
N GLY A 201 -8.61 -9.45 -2.82
CA GLY A 201 -7.22 -9.72 -3.18
C GLY A 201 -6.59 -10.84 -2.37
N PHE A 202 -5.38 -11.22 -2.77
CA PHE A 202 -4.58 -12.20 -2.06
C PHE A 202 -3.08 -11.94 -2.23
N ALA A 203 -2.30 -12.43 -1.28
CA ALA A 203 -0.85 -12.43 -1.39
C ALA A 203 -0.26 -13.69 -0.76
N SER A 204 0.83 -14.23 -1.30
CA SER A 204 1.56 -15.34 -0.68
C SER A 204 2.90 -14.88 -0.13
N LEU A 205 3.28 -15.42 1.04
CA LEU A 205 4.62 -15.30 1.61
C LEU A 205 5.03 -16.67 2.15
N GLY A 206 5.89 -17.35 1.42
CA GLY A 206 6.36 -18.69 1.72
C GLY A 206 5.21 -19.67 1.81
N ASP A 207 5.02 -20.21 3.01
CA ASP A 207 3.99 -21.21 3.31
C ASP A 207 2.67 -20.61 3.81
N HIS A 208 2.51 -19.29 3.71
CA HIS A 208 1.30 -18.56 4.09
C HIS A 208 0.60 -17.92 2.87
N LEU A 209 -0.73 -18.03 2.84
CA LEU A 209 -1.60 -17.32 1.89
C LEU A 209 -2.48 -16.33 2.67
N TYR A 210 -2.43 -15.06 2.31
CA TYR A 210 -3.26 -14.01 2.88
C TYR A 210 -4.44 -13.72 1.96
N LEU A 211 -5.63 -13.64 2.53
CA LEU A 211 -6.87 -13.29 1.86
C LEU A 211 -7.36 -11.93 2.36
N TYR A 212 -7.87 -11.11 1.44
CA TYR A 212 -8.48 -9.82 1.73
C TYR A 212 -9.91 -9.80 1.25
N THR A 213 -10.83 -9.47 2.15
CA THR A 213 -12.27 -9.44 1.86
C THR A 213 -12.91 -8.21 2.50
N GLY A 214 -14.04 -7.77 1.96
CA GLY A 214 -14.82 -6.67 2.51
C GLY A 214 -15.60 -5.93 1.46
N ASN A 215 -16.71 -5.32 1.87
CA ASN A 215 -17.57 -4.59 0.95
C ASN A 215 -17.09 -3.14 0.77
N PRO A 216 -17.41 -2.53 -0.38
CA PRO A 216 -17.33 -1.09 -0.50
C PRO A 216 -18.24 -0.41 0.53
N ASP A 217 -17.78 0.70 1.11
CA ASP A 217 -18.53 1.59 2.03
C ASP A 217 -19.06 0.95 3.33
N VAL A 218 -18.65 -0.27 3.65
CA VAL A 218 -19.02 -0.95 4.91
C VAL A 218 -17.75 -1.18 5.72
N ASP A 219 -17.81 -0.94 7.03
CA ASP A 219 -16.69 -1.26 7.92
C ASP A 219 -16.62 -2.76 8.25
N ASP A 220 -16.41 -3.58 7.21
CA ASP A 220 -16.34 -5.03 7.30
C ASP A 220 -15.19 -5.64 6.48
N THR A 221 -14.05 -4.94 6.48
CA THR A 221 -12.83 -5.40 5.84
C THR A 221 -12.06 -6.39 6.73
N PHE A 222 -11.69 -7.55 6.19
CA PHE A 222 -10.98 -8.60 6.93
C PHE A 222 -9.70 -9.06 6.22
N LEU A 223 -8.67 -9.37 7.02
CA LEU A 223 -7.52 -10.18 6.61
C LEU A 223 -7.58 -11.56 7.26
N THR A 224 -7.27 -12.60 6.49
CA THR A 224 -7.15 -13.97 6.97
C THR A 224 -5.88 -14.59 6.41
N ALA A 225 -5.11 -15.30 7.25
CA ALA A 225 -3.96 -16.09 6.83
C ALA A 225 -4.33 -17.58 6.79
N LEU A 226 -3.97 -18.25 5.71
CA LEU A 226 -4.13 -19.68 5.49
C LEU A 226 -2.77 -20.37 5.39
N SER A 227 -2.76 -21.66 5.73
CA SER A 227 -1.65 -22.57 5.51
C SER A 227 -1.64 -23.06 4.06
N TRP A 228 -0.50 -22.98 3.37
CA TRP A 228 -0.33 -23.63 2.08
C TRP A 228 -0.23 -25.16 2.17
N THR A 229 -0.06 -25.72 3.36
CA THR A 229 0.05 -27.17 3.55
C THR A 229 -1.29 -27.87 3.31
N ASP A 230 -2.38 -27.27 3.78
CA ASP A 230 -3.71 -27.90 3.80
C ASP A 230 -4.89 -26.93 3.60
N GLY A 231 -4.62 -25.62 3.46
CA GLY A 231 -5.66 -24.59 3.33
C GLY A 231 -6.36 -24.21 4.65
N SER A 232 -5.87 -24.70 5.79
CA SER A 232 -6.43 -24.36 7.10
C SER A 232 -6.19 -22.88 7.45
N VAL A 233 -7.13 -22.28 8.20
CA VAL A 233 -6.96 -20.91 8.73
C VAL A 233 -5.94 -20.91 9.86
N LEU A 234 -4.86 -20.15 9.69
CA LEU A 234 -3.79 -19.98 10.68
C LEU A 234 -4.03 -18.78 11.59
N ALA A 235 -4.52 -17.67 11.02
CA ALA A 235 -4.81 -16.45 11.75
C ALA A 235 -5.96 -15.67 11.10
N GLY A 236 -6.71 -14.94 11.92
CA GLY A 236 -7.90 -14.22 11.50
C GLY A 236 -9.16 -15.09 11.49
N PRO A 237 -10.25 -14.63 10.86
CA PRO A 237 -10.38 -13.34 10.18
C PRO A 237 -10.16 -12.17 11.16
N ARG A 238 -9.35 -11.19 10.77
CA ARG A 238 -9.09 -9.97 11.54
C ARG A 238 -9.73 -8.78 10.86
N HIS A 239 -10.66 -8.13 11.56
CA HIS A 239 -11.22 -6.85 11.13
C HIS A 239 -10.12 -5.79 11.10
N ILE A 240 -10.00 -5.10 9.98
CA ILE A 240 -8.95 -4.12 9.75
C ILE A 240 -9.50 -2.74 10.09
N THR A 241 -9.02 -2.11 11.16
CA THR A 241 -9.47 -0.76 11.56
C THR A 241 -8.59 0.36 11.00
N ALA A 242 -7.79 0.06 9.98
CA ALA A 242 -6.89 1.03 9.37
C ALA A 242 -7.68 2.16 8.69
N VAL A 243 -7.06 3.35 8.70
CA VAL A 243 -7.52 4.57 8.04
C VAL A 243 -8.98 4.94 8.37
N PRO A 244 -9.31 5.12 9.67
CA PRO A 244 -10.65 5.51 10.07
C PRO A 244 -11.01 6.88 9.50
N GLY A 245 -12.22 7.03 8.98
CA GLY A 245 -12.75 8.30 8.49
C GLY A 245 -12.44 8.64 7.04
N LEU A 246 -11.96 7.68 6.22
CA LEU A 246 -12.07 7.85 4.76
C LEU A 246 -13.53 8.02 4.36
N GLU A 247 -13.79 8.90 3.37
CA GLU A 247 -15.15 9.15 2.85
C GLU A 247 -15.76 7.86 2.29
N ARG A 248 -14.99 7.16 1.48
CA ARG A 248 -15.24 5.79 1.02
C ARG A 248 -14.11 4.91 1.52
N ARG A 249 -14.43 3.74 2.05
CA ARG A 249 -13.44 2.77 2.54
C ARG A 249 -13.63 1.43 1.86
N GLU A 250 -13.35 1.41 0.57
CA GLU A 250 -13.45 0.21 -0.27
C GLU A 250 -12.09 -0.50 -0.31
N PRO A 251 -11.98 -1.75 0.17
CA PRO A 251 -10.72 -2.51 0.19
C PRO A 251 -10.28 -2.93 -1.22
N GLU A 252 -9.01 -2.69 -1.56
CA GLU A 252 -8.48 -2.89 -2.92
C GLU A 252 -7.05 -3.51 -2.90
N GLY A 253 -6.98 -4.82 -3.13
CA GLY A 253 -5.74 -5.56 -3.40
C GLY A 253 -4.83 -5.87 -2.20
N LEU A 254 -3.94 -6.86 -2.40
CA LEU A 254 -2.82 -7.20 -1.52
C LEU A 254 -1.51 -7.34 -2.29
N SER A 255 -0.38 -7.06 -1.62
CA SER A 255 0.96 -7.36 -2.13
C SER A 255 1.93 -7.67 -1.01
N ILE A 256 2.99 -8.42 -1.31
CA ILE A 256 4.16 -8.54 -0.43
C ILE A 256 5.21 -7.51 -0.86
N GLU A 257 5.80 -6.82 0.11
CA GLU A 257 7.01 -6.02 -0.07
C GLU A 257 8.12 -6.63 0.81
N PRO A 258 9.21 -7.16 0.24
CA PRO A 258 10.36 -7.59 1.02
C PRO A 258 11.10 -6.37 1.58
N MET A 259 11.52 -6.43 2.84
CA MET A 259 12.21 -5.36 3.57
C MET A 259 13.49 -5.90 4.22
N GLY A 260 14.42 -6.39 3.39
CA GLY A 260 15.64 -7.04 3.88
C GLY A 260 15.32 -8.38 4.54
N THR A 261 15.46 -8.46 5.87
CA THR A 261 15.14 -9.67 6.65
C THR A 261 13.67 -9.76 7.07
N GLU A 262 12.88 -8.75 6.74
CA GLU A 262 11.46 -8.67 7.04
C GLU A 262 10.64 -8.68 5.75
N ALA A 263 9.33 -8.86 5.89
CA ALA A 263 8.38 -8.63 4.82
C ALA A 263 7.20 -7.80 5.33
N ARG A 264 6.58 -7.05 4.41
CA ARG A 264 5.35 -6.31 4.64
C ARG A 264 4.22 -6.89 3.79
N LEU A 265 3.05 -7.05 4.39
CA LEU A 265 1.79 -7.27 3.68
C LEU A 265 1.16 -5.91 3.48
N LEU A 266 1.14 -5.46 2.22
CA LEU A 266 0.48 -4.24 1.80
C LEU A 266 -0.99 -4.55 1.52
N PHE A 267 -1.85 -3.61 1.91
CA PHE A 267 -3.29 -3.65 1.67
C PHE A 267 -3.81 -2.24 1.40
N GLY A 268 -4.75 -2.13 0.46
CA GLY A 268 -5.18 -0.86 -0.11
C GLY A 268 -6.61 -0.53 0.22
N PHE A 269 -6.91 0.76 0.22
CA PHE A 269 -8.27 1.29 0.23
C PHE A 269 -8.44 2.35 -0.86
N SER A 270 -9.57 2.30 -1.56
CA SER A 270 -10.08 3.40 -2.36
C SER A 270 -10.82 4.38 -1.46
N GLY A 271 -10.38 5.64 -1.47
CA GLY A 271 -10.73 6.67 -0.47
C GLY A 271 -11.88 7.62 -0.82
N SER A 272 -12.22 7.74 -2.11
CA SER A 272 -13.20 8.71 -2.62
C SER A 272 -14.22 8.07 -3.55
N ASP A 273 -15.40 8.68 -3.69
CA ASP A 273 -16.42 8.31 -4.67
C ASP A 273 -16.46 9.25 -5.90
N THR A 274 -15.62 10.28 -5.89
CA THR A 274 -15.46 11.27 -6.97
C THR A 274 -14.22 10.98 -7.83
N THR A 275 -14.06 11.76 -8.91
CA THR A 275 -12.83 11.79 -9.73
C THR A 275 -11.98 12.99 -9.28
N PRO A 276 -10.67 12.81 -9.04
CA PRO A 276 -9.93 11.55 -9.12
C PRO A 276 -10.30 10.58 -7.99
N ARG A 277 -10.27 9.29 -8.32
CA ARG A 277 -10.29 8.24 -7.30
C ARG A 277 -8.98 8.29 -6.52
N GLU A 278 -9.05 8.17 -5.20
CA GLU A 278 -7.88 8.18 -4.33
C GLU A 278 -7.51 6.78 -3.87
N VAL A 279 -6.22 6.53 -3.71
CA VAL A 279 -5.69 5.28 -3.13
C VAL A 279 -4.93 5.58 -1.85
N THR A 280 -5.18 4.75 -0.84
CA THR A 280 -4.42 4.72 0.42
C THR A 280 -3.87 3.32 0.60
N ILE A 281 -2.56 3.17 0.79
CA ILE A 281 -1.91 1.86 0.94
C ILE A 281 -1.28 1.80 2.32
N CYS A 282 -1.68 0.81 3.08
CA CYS A 282 -1.18 0.51 4.42
C CYS A 282 -0.36 -0.78 4.38
N PHE A 283 0.34 -1.07 5.48
CA PHE A 283 1.05 -2.33 5.63
C PHE A 283 1.02 -2.86 7.06
N LEU A 284 1.08 -4.19 7.18
CA LEU A 284 1.51 -4.93 8.37
C LEU A 284 2.89 -5.53 8.08
N SER A 285 3.70 -5.81 9.10
CA SER A 285 5.04 -6.36 8.91
C SER A 285 5.34 -7.57 9.80
N THR A 286 6.22 -8.45 9.33
CA THR A 286 6.82 -9.55 10.12
C THR A 286 7.76 -9.05 11.22
N ASP A 287 8.13 -7.75 11.22
CA ASP A 287 9.00 -7.17 12.23
C ASP A 287 8.43 -7.35 13.64
N ALA A 288 9.26 -7.86 14.55
CA ALA A 288 8.90 -8.07 15.93
C ALA A 288 9.32 -6.84 16.77
N PRO A 289 8.48 -6.38 17.72
CA PRO A 289 8.87 -5.30 18.61
C PRO A 289 10.17 -5.61 19.38
N VAL A 290 11.12 -4.68 19.36
CA VAL A 290 12.35 -4.78 20.13
C VAL A 290 12.16 -4.03 21.45
N ARG A 291 12.17 -4.76 22.57
CA ARG A 291 11.93 -4.21 23.91
C ARG A 291 10.62 -3.41 24.01
N GLY A 292 9.57 -3.90 23.35
CA GLY A 292 8.23 -3.28 23.37
C GLY A 292 8.05 -2.06 22.46
N LEU A 293 9.06 -1.73 21.63
CA LEU A 293 8.99 -0.69 20.62
C LEU A 293 9.07 -1.30 19.23
N LYS A 294 8.14 -0.93 18.35
CA LYS A 294 8.18 -1.29 16.92
C LYS A 294 8.27 -0.02 16.08
N VAL A 295 9.23 0.03 15.15
CA VAL A 295 9.39 1.18 14.25
C VAL A 295 8.61 0.91 12.97
N LEU A 296 7.54 1.67 12.73
CA LEU A 296 6.73 1.51 11.52
C LEU A 296 7.30 2.34 10.37
N ALA A 297 7.75 3.55 10.68
CA ALA A 297 8.47 4.40 9.75
C ALA A 297 9.61 5.07 10.50
N ASP A 298 10.84 4.92 10.03
CA ASP A 298 11.98 5.59 10.65
C ASP A 298 12.03 7.07 10.24
N TRP A 299 12.98 7.80 10.83
CA TRP A 299 13.14 9.24 10.68
C TRP A 299 13.23 9.68 9.22
N SER A 300 12.16 10.35 8.76
CA SER A 300 12.05 10.90 7.42
C SER A 300 12.00 12.42 7.48
N ALA A 301 12.68 13.09 6.54
CA ALA A 301 12.72 14.55 6.49
C ALA A 301 11.33 15.15 6.29
N LEU A 302 11.09 16.32 6.89
CA LEU A 302 9.92 17.14 6.60
C LEU A 302 10.25 18.15 5.50
N THR A 303 9.32 18.43 4.60
CA THR A 303 9.50 19.44 3.57
C THR A 303 9.08 20.81 4.12
N PRO A 304 10.00 21.78 4.29
CA PRO A 304 9.63 23.10 4.80
C PRO A 304 8.65 23.83 3.87
N ALA A 305 7.75 24.62 4.46
CA ALA A 305 6.92 25.54 3.69
C ALA A 305 7.74 26.71 3.13
N ALA A 306 7.20 27.41 2.13
CA ALA A 306 7.87 28.56 1.55
C ALA A 306 8.18 29.65 2.61
N GLY A 307 9.41 30.14 2.64
CA GLY A 307 9.86 31.13 3.60
C GLY A 307 10.19 30.59 5.00
N ILE A 308 10.12 29.26 5.19
CA ILE A 308 10.49 28.57 6.42
C ILE A 308 11.78 27.78 6.19
N THR A 309 12.71 27.87 7.13
CA THR A 309 13.99 27.15 7.06
C THR A 309 14.16 26.26 8.28
N ALA A 310 14.99 25.22 8.15
CA ALA A 310 15.45 24.48 9.32
C ALA A 310 16.22 25.43 10.26
N GLN A 311 16.00 25.27 11.56
CA GLN A 311 16.68 26.06 12.58
C GLN A 311 18.18 25.76 12.60
N SER A 312 18.99 26.82 12.64
CA SER A 312 20.45 26.69 12.65
C SER A 312 20.93 26.11 13.99
N GLY A 313 21.93 25.24 13.95
CA GLY A 313 22.49 24.61 15.15
C GLY A 313 21.62 23.52 15.80
N LEU A 314 20.42 23.26 15.27
CA LEU A 314 19.57 22.13 15.67
C LEU A 314 19.61 20.99 14.64
N ARG A 315 19.04 19.86 15.03
CA ARG A 315 18.81 18.73 14.11
C ARG A 315 17.84 19.16 13.01
N SER A 316 18.09 18.70 11.79
CA SER A 316 17.15 18.91 10.67
C SER A 316 15.76 18.35 11.00
N PRO A 317 14.68 19.08 10.68
CA PRO A 317 13.31 18.65 10.91
C PRO A 317 12.98 17.30 10.27
N ARG A 318 12.45 16.38 11.08
CA ARG A 318 12.10 15.02 10.66
C ARG A 318 11.06 14.40 11.58
N GLY A 319 10.33 13.41 11.07
CA GLY A 319 9.34 12.65 11.83
C GLY A 319 9.52 11.14 11.71
N ARG A 320 8.90 10.39 12.62
CA ARG A 320 8.87 8.91 12.59
C ARG A 320 7.54 8.38 13.17
N LEU A 321 7.22 7.13 12.87
CA LEU A 321 6.13 6.39 13.49
C LEU A 321 6.68 5.23 14.32
N VAL A 322 6.29 5.18 15.58
CA VAL A 322 6.64 4.09 16.50
C VAL A 322 5.39 3.57 17.19
N ASP A 323 5.28 2.26 17.33
CA ASP A 323 4.30 1.64 18.20
C ASP A 323 4.93 1.36 19.56
N ILE A 324 4.24 1.80 20.61
CA ILE A 324 4.62 1.59 22.01
C ILE A 324 3.38 1.07 22.73
N ALA A 325 3.46 -0.17 23.20
CA ALA A 325 2.37 -0.85 23.90
C ALA A 325 1.02 -0.82 23.15
N GLY A 326 1.04 -1.01 21.81
CA GLY A 326 -0.15 -1.08 20.97
C GLY A 326 -0.70 0.29 20.52
N THR A 327 -0.12 1.38 21.01
CA THR A 327 -0.43 2.74 20.53
C THR A 327 0.66 3.21 19.58
N THR A 328 0.26 3.59 18.38
CA THR A 328 1.14 4.19 17.38
C THR A 328 1.25 5.70 17.60
N TYR A 329 2.46 6.20 17.74
CA TYR A 329 2.78 7.60 17.96
C TYR A 329 3.50 8.20 16.76
N LEU A 330 3.07 9.40 16.37
CA LEU A 330 3.86 10.31 15.54
C LEU A 330 4.80 11.09 16.45
N GLN A 331 6.09 10.96 16.17
CA GLN A 331 7.13 11.72 16.83
C GLN A 331 7.80 12.63 15.82
N LEU A 332 7.88 13.92 16.13
CA LEU A 332 8.65 14.88 15.34
C LEU A 332 9.89 15.31 16.14
N ARG A 333 10.86 15.90 15.45
CA ARG A 333 12.07 16.46 16.07
C ARG A 333 12.72 17.50 15.17
N GLY A 334 13.65 18.27 15.74
CA GLY A 334 14.32 19.37 15.08
C GLY A 334 13.50 20.65 15.12
N GLY A 335 14.07 21.76 14.65
CA GLY A 335 13.43 23.07 14.73
C GLY A 335 13.28 23.75 13.38
N PHE A 336 12.34 24.70 13.34
CA PHE A 336 12.14 25.61 12.20
C PHE A 336 12.34 27.05 12.64
N GLU A 337 12.93 27.85 11.76
CA GLU A 337 13.07 29.31 11.89
C GLU A 337 12.20 30.01 10.84
N GLY A 338 11.64 31.16 11.22
CA GLY A 338 10.83 32.00 10.35
C GLY A 338 10.04 33.02 11.17
N THR A 339 9.70 34.18 10.59
CA THR A 339 8.89 35.19 11.30
C THR A 339 7.41 34.95 11.05
N LEU A 340 6.75 34.25 11.97
CA LEU A 340 5.32 33.93 11.89
C LEU A 340 4.52 35.00 12.61
N ALA A 341 3.72 35.79 11.90
CA ALA A 341 2.86 36.82 12.47
C ALA A 341 1.37 36.40 12.61
N LYS A 342 1.06 35.15 12.25
CA LYS A 342 -0.25 34.50 12.32
C LYS A 342 -0.07 32.99 12.30
N ASP A 343 -1.14 32.24 12.51
CA ASP A 343 -1.14 30.78 12.31
C ASP A 343 -0.60 30.44 10.91
N THR A 344 0.42 29.59 10.87
CA THR A 344 1.22 29.38 9.66
C THR A 344 1.59 27.91 9.48
N ARG A 345 1.36 27.38 8.28
CA ARG A 345 1.88 26.08 7.86
C ARG A 345 3.39 26.19 7.73
N ILE A 346 4.14 25.37 8.47
CA ILE A 346 5.60 25.41 8.52
C ILE A 346 6.25 24.26 7.75
N ALA A 347 5.54 23.15 7.55
CA ALA A 347 6.06 22.02 6.81
C ALA A 347 4.97 21.10 6.25
N GLN A 348 5.42 20.17 5.42
CA GLN A 348 4.67 19.03 4.91
C GLN A 348 5.36 17.74 5.36
N LEU A 349 4.59 16.83 5.95
CA LEU A 349 5.03 15.46 6.24
C LEU A 349 4.93 14.59 4.98
N PRO A 350 5.83 13.61 4.79
CA PRO A 350 5.66 12.60 3.75
C PRO A 350 4.42 11.73 4.04
N PRO A 351 3.79 11.11 3.02
CA PRO A 351 2.58 10.29 3.16
C PRO A 351 2.67 9.24 4.27
N THR A 352 3.84 8.62 4.44
CA THR A 352 4.10 7.58 5.45
C THR A 352 3.89 8.03 6.89
N LEU A 353 3.97 9.34 7.18
CA LEU A 353 3.84 9.91 8.52
C LEU A 353 2.48 10.61 8.74
N THR A 354 1.64 10.70 7.71
CA THR A 354 0.37 11.44 7.79
C THR A 354 -0.64 10.75 8.70
N PRO A 355 -1.18 11.43 9.73
CA PRO A 355 -2.13 10.84 10.66
C PRO A 355 -3.49 10.58 10.00
N SER A 356 -4.31 9.74 10.63
CA SER A 356 -5.69 9.50 10.15
C SER A 356 -6.66 10.61 10.58
N ARG A 357 -6.28 11.37 11.60
CA ARG A 357 -7.01 12.54 12.12
C ARG A 357 -6.03 13.63 12.50
N THR A 358 -6.50 14.86 12.66
CA THR A 358 -5.63 15.94 13.15
C THR A 358 -5.08 15.58 14.52
N VAL A 359 -3.76 15.62 14.66
CA VAL A 359 -3.04 15.41 15.93
C VAL A 359 -2.33 16.69 16.33
N ARG A 360 -2.14 16.90 17.63
CA ARG A 360 -1.58 18.15 18.15
C ARG A 360 -0.70 17.91 19.36
N ALA A 361 0.29 18.78 19.53
CA ALA A 361 1.13 18.85 20.71
C ALA A 361 1.48 20.31 21.02
N GLU A 362 1.82 20.58 22.28
CA GLU A 362 2.49 21.81 22.66
C GLU A 362 3.98 21.66 22.42
N VAL A 363 4.58 22.66 21.79
CA VAL A 363 5.99 22.66 21.41
C VAL A 363 6.67 23.94 21.87
N PRO A 364 7.95 23.90 22.26
CA PRO A 364 8.73 25.09 22.56
C PRO A 364 8.80 26.07 21.38
N ARG A 365 8.84 27.36 21.70
CA ARG A 365 9.06 28.48 20.79
C ARG A 365 9.93 29.55 21.44
N ASP A 366 10.29 30.57 20.67
CA ASP A 366 10.96 31.77 21.17
C ASP A 366 10.23 32.39 22.36
N ASN A 367 11.01 32.76 23.38
CA ASN A 367 10.51 33.39 24.59
C ASN A 367 10.31 34.89 24.36
N ARG A 368 9.09 35.26 23.98
CA ARG A 368 8.68 36.66 23.78
C ARG A 368 7.41 36.94 24.57
N ALA A 369 7.45 38.02 25.35
CA ALA A 369 6.38 38.42 26.27
C ALA A 369 5.95 37.29 27.24
N GLY A 370 6.91 36.46 27.68
CA GLY A 370 6.66 35.36 28.62
C GLY A 370 5.98 34.13 28.01
N ARG A 371 5.73 34.10 26.69
CA ARG A 371 5.22 32.91 25.99
C ARG A 371 6.39 32.08 25.49
N CYS A 372 6.50 30.84 25.96
CA CYS A 372 7.58 29.91 25.62
C CYS A 372 7.09 28.63 24.92
N VAL A 373 5.78 28.47 24.74
CA VAL A 373 5.16 27.34 24.04
C VAL A 373 4.13 27.83 23.04
N CYS A 374 3.97 27.08 21.95
CA CYS A 374 2.90 27.23 20.99
C CYS A 374 2.30 25.87 20.65
N ARG A 375 1.13 25.86 20.00
CA ARG A 375 0.51 24.63 19.53
C ARG A 375 1.00 24.31 18.13
N ALA A 376 1.42 23.07 17.92
CA ALA A 376 1.65 22.51 16.59
C ALA A 376 0.59 21.46 16.29
N GLU A 377 0.00 21.52 15.09
CA GLU A 377 -0.97 20.52 14.62
C GLU A 377 -0.52 19.92 13.30
N VAL A 378 -0.71 18.60 13.17
CA VAL A 378 -0.52 17.85 11.93
C VAL A 378 -1.87 17.36 11.47
N THR A 379 -2.30 17.79 10.29
CA THR A 379 -3.56 17.37 9.64
C THR A 379 -3.38 16.06 8.85
N SER A 380 -4.49 15.44 8.45
CA SER A 380 -4.47 14.16 7.70
C SER A 380 -3.84 14.25 6.32
N ASP A 381 -3.76 15.45 5.72
CA ASP A 381 -2.99 15.74 4.50
C ASP A 381 -1.47 15.88 4.78
N GLY A 382 -1.03 15.75 6.04
CA GLY A 382 0.36 15.92 6.46
C GLY A 382 0.81 17.38 6.66
N GLY A 383 -0.09 18.35 6.59
CA GLY A 383 0.23 19.74 6.88
C GLY A 383 0.59 19.95 8.33
N LEU A 384 1.81 20.44 8.60
CA LEU A 384 2.23 20.86 9.93
C LEU A 384 2.04 22.37 10.09
N THR A 385 1.15 22.78 11.00
CA THR A 385 0.80 24.19 11.25
C THR A 385 1.12 24.57 12.68
N VAL A 386 1.74 25.73 12.87
CA VAL A 386 1.99 26.36 14.16
C VAL A 386 0.92 27.42 14.42
N PHE A 387 0.36 27.40 15.63
CA PHE A 387 -0.73 28.28 16.06
C PHE A 387 -0.32 29.20 17.22
N GLY A 388 -0.98 30.34 17.30
CA GLY A 388 -0.86 31.29 18.42
C GLY A 388 0.13 32.43 18.18
N ALA A 389 0.67 32.54 16.97
CA ALA A 389 1.44 33.69 16.51
C ALA A 389 0.50 34.89 16.23
N THR A 390 0.95 36.10 16.56
CA THR A 390 0.27 37.35 16.19
C THR A 390 1.29 38.39 15.71
N SER A 391 0.85 39.49 15.11
CA SER A 391 1.74 40.59 14.71
C SER A 391 2.53 41.17 15.88
N ASP A 392 1.92 41.22 17.07
CA ASP A 392 2.52 41.84 18.27
C ASP A 392 3.43 40.86 19.02
N ASN A 393 3.18 39.56 18.84
CA ASN A 393 3.97 38.48 19.41
C ASN A 393 4.23 37.37 18.36
N PRO A 394 5.05 37.67 17.33
CA PRO A 394 5.39 36.70 16.31
C PRO A 394 6.17 35.56 16.93
N VAL A 395 6.01 34.38 16.34
CA VAL A 395 6.89 33.23 16.60
C VAL A 395 8.06 33.32 15.64
N THR A 396 9.29 33.25 16.16
CA THR A 396 10.53 33.37 15.36
C THR A 396 11.26 32.04 15.17
N TRP A 397 11.02 31.09 16.06
CA TRP A 397 11.43 29.70 15.92
C TRP A 397 10.52 28.76 16.71
N VAL A 398 10.48 27.49 16.31
CA VAL A 398 9.81 26.39 17.02
C VAL A 398 10.69 25.14 17.07
N ASP A 399 10.62 24.40 18.17
CA ASP A 399 11.34 23.12 18.34
C ASP A 399 10.35 21.97 18.50
N LEU A 400 10.46 20.95 17.65
CA LEU A 400 9.54 19.81 17.60
C LEU A 400 9.96 18.63 18.47
N ASP A 401 11.08 18.68 19.20
CA ASP A 401 11.59 17.56 19.99
C ASP A 401 10.61 17.08 21.09
N ALA A 402 9.66 17.92 21.50
CA ALA A 402 8.58 17.57 22.43
C ALA A 402 7.31 17.02 21.75
N PHE A 403 7.25 17.01 20.41
CA PHE A 403 6.07 16.55 19.69
C PHE A 403 6.01 15.02 19.69
N SER A 404 5.09 14.48 20.48
CA SER A 404 4.70 13.07 20.46
C SER A 404 3.20 12.97 20.65
N ALA A 405 2.48 12.51 19.62
CA ALA A 405 1.03 12.41 19.63
C ALA A 405 0.57 11.05 19.11
N ALA A 406 -0.52 10.53 19.68
CA ALA A 406 -1.18 9.33 19.15
C ALA A 406 -1.59 9.60 17.70
N TRP A 407 -1.07 8.80 16.77
CA TRP A 407 -1.17 9.03 15.32
C TRP A 407 -2.57 8.71 14.75
N ARG A 408 -3.34 7.91 15.47
CA ARG A 408 -4.65 7.40 15.07
C ARG A 408 -5.63 7.42 16.21
#